data_AF-A0A261TC99-F1
#
_entry.id   AF-A0A261TC99-F1
#
_cell.length_a   1.000
_cell.length_b   1.000
_cell.length_c   1.000
_cell.angle_alpha   90.00
_cell.angle_beta   90.00
_cell.angle_gamma   90.00
#
_symmetry.space_group_name_H-M   'P 1'
#
loop_
_entity.id
_entity.type
_entity.pdbx_description
1 polymer ?
#
loop_
_entity_poly.entity_id
_entity_poly.type
_entity_poly.pdbx_seq_one_letter_code
_entity_poly.pdbx_strand_id
1 'polypeptide(L)'
;MNLFDGAVIVSDSQIPPPISTGSTGPDLRTLTHIAYGLFAVGYLTSGFLWVATIAAVVLMYVKRSDTAGTLYAQHFDWLLRTFWWSLLWLAISAILTLIAIGWIGVVITVAWVAYRVIRGWLALHSGTVPSTWH
;
A
#
# COMPACT_ATOMS: atom_id res chain seq x y z
N MET A 1 30.05 58.78 11.73
CA MET A 1 30.26 58.14 10.41
C MET A 1 31.47 57.23 10.50
N ASN A 2 31.41 56.07 9.83
CA ASN A 2 32.15 54.80 10.00
C ASN A 2 31.37 53.84 10.94
N LEU A 3 30.36 53.09 10.45
CA LEU A 3 30.35 52.01 9.43
C LEU A 3 31.05 50.71 9.86
N PHE A 4 30.88 50.31 11.12
CA PHE A 4 31.08 48.92 11.54
C PHE A 4 29.90 48.51 12.41
N ASP A 5 28.81 48.23 11.70
CA ASP A 5 27.81 47.24 12.08
C ASP A 5 28.56 45.94 12.40
N GLY A 6 29.03 45.84 13.65
CA GLY A 6 29.62 44.66 14.23
C GLY A 6 28.53 43.62 14.36
N ALA A 7 28.23 42.99 13.22
CA ALA A 7 27.42 41.81 13.07
C ALA A 7 27.75 40.88 14.24
N VAL A 8 26.83 40.84 15.19
CA VAL A 8 26.63 39.67 16.02
C VAL A 8 26.39 38.57 15.01
N ILE A 9 27.47 37.86 14.67
CA ILE A 9 27.41 36.50 14.20
C ILE A 9 26.68 35.75 15.31
N VAL A 10 25.36 35.80 15.24
CA VAL A 10 24.51 34.71 15.66
C VAL A 10 25.11 33.55 14.88
N SER A 11 26.05 32.84 15.51
CA SER A 11 26.27 31.45 15.17
C SER A 11 24.90 30.87 15.34
N ASP A 12 24.17 30.81 14.23
CA ASP A 12 22.95 30.04 14.06
C ASP A 12 23.29 28.76 14.81
N SER A 13 22.71 28.63 16.00
CA SER A 13 22.64 27.38 16.70
C SER A 13 22.26 26.43 15.60
N GLN A 14 23.22 25.63 15.17
CA GLN A 14 22.99 24.55 14.24
C GLN A 14 21.97 23.72 15.00
N ILE A 15 20.69 24.01 14.79
CA ILE A 15 19.59 23.16 15.20
C ILE A 15 19.96 21.93 14.42
N PRO A 16 20.50 20.88 15.08
CA PRO A 16 20.83 19.68 14.34
C PRO A 16 19.55 19.34 13.57
N PRO A 17 19.63 19.09 12.25
CA PRO A 17 18.45 18.71 11.48
C PRO A 17 17.72 17.68 12.33
N PRO A 18 16.39 17.85 12.55
CA PRO A 18 15.66 17.13 13.57
C PRO A 18 16.14 15.69 13.52
N ILE A 19 16.87 15.29 14.58
CA ILE A 19 17.46 13.98 14.67
C ILE A 19 16.27 13.09 14.38
N SER A 20 16.31 12.40 13.25
CA SER A 20 15.31 11.41 12.93
C SER A 20 15.58 10.34 13.97
N THR A 21 15.06 10.52 15.18
CA THR A 21 15.07 9.54 16.25
C THR A 21 14.35 8.38 15.62
N GLY A 22 15.15 7.48 15.05
CA GLY A 22 14.68 6.40 14.22
C GLY A 22 13.57 5.73 14.99
N SER A 23 12.34 5.84 14.49
CA SER A 23 11.26 5.04 14.99
C SER A 23 11.78 3.62 14.97
N THR A 24 11.91 2.97 16.12
CA THR A 24 12.46 1.61 16.21
C THR A 24 11.54 0.57 15.54
N GLY A 25 10.48 1.02 14.86
CA GLY A 25 9.58 0.24 14.02
C GLY A 25 9.72 0.59 12.52
N PRO A 26 9.33 -0.33 11.62
CA PRO A 26 9.33 -0.08 10.19
C PRO A 26 8.48 1.14 9.82
N ASP A 27 9.01 2.01 8.95
CA ASP A 27 8.28 3.18 8.42
C ASP A 27 6.94 2.75 7.78
N LEU A 28 5.86 3.48 8.06
CA LEU A 28 4.51 3.18 7.55
C LEU A 28 4.47 3.20 6.03
N ARG A 29 5.28 4.06 5.40
CA ARG A 29 5.41 4.10 3.94
C ARG A 29 6.04 2.81 3.41
N THR A 30 7.12 2.35 4.02
CA THR A 30 7.79 1.09 3.68
C THR A 30 6.88 -0.11 3.93
N LEU A 31 6.15 -0.15 5.05
CA LEU A 31 5.15 -1.20 5.32
C LEU A 31 4.07 -1.25 4.25
N THR A 32 3.58 -0.09 3.81
CA THR A 32 2.57 -0.03 2.75
C THR A 32 3.12 -0.54 1.42
N HIS A 33 4.38 -0.21 1.07
CA HIS A 33 5.04 -0.77 -0.12
C HIS A 33 5.19 -2.29 -0.04
N ILE A 34 5.61 -2.81 1.13
CA ILE A 34 5.74 -4.25 1.36
C ILE A 34 4.38 -4.94 1.22
N ALA A 35 3.30 -4.36 1.77
CA ALA A 35 1.96 -4.90 1.65
C ALA A 35 1.49 -4.96 0.18
N TYR A 36 1.70 -3.90 -0.61
CA TYR A 36 1.42 -3.91 -2.05
C TYR A 36 2.25 -4.95 -2.79
N GLY A 37 3.55 -5.06 -2.47
CA GLY A 37 4.46 -6.03 -3.07
C GLY A 37 4.06 -7.48 -2.82
N LEU A 38 3.82 -7.85 -1.55
CA LEU A 38 3.36 -9.20 -1.21
C LEU A 38 2.01 -9.52 -1.86
N PHE A 39 1.08 -8.57 -1.85
CA PHE A 39 -0.24 -8.76 -2.45
C PHE A 39 -0.13 -8.96 -3.97
N ALA A 40 0.68 -8.15 -4.65
CA ALA A 40 0.92 -8.28 -6.08
C ALA A 40 1.57 -9.62 -6.45
N VAL A 41 2.63 -10.02 -5.73
CA VAL A 41 3.34 -11.29 -5.98
C VAL A 41 2.42 -12.49 -5.75
N GLY A 42 1.63 -12.49 -4.67
CA GLY A 42 0.68 -13.56 -4.39
C GLY A 42 -0.42 -13.70 -5.46
N TYR A 43 -0.88 -12.59 -6.03
CA TYR A 43 -1.88 -12.61 -7.11
C TYR A 43 -1.31 -12.90 -8.50
N LEU A 44 -0.14 -12.34 -8.83
CA LEU A 44 0.51 -12.49 -10.14
C LEU A 44 1.03 -13.91 -10.38
N THR A 45 1.38 -14.62 -9.31
CA THR A 45 1.67 -16.06 -9.37
C THR A 45 0.41 -16.93 -9.53
N SER A 46 -0.71 -16.34 -9.96
CA SER A 46 -2.02 -16.99 -10.13
C SER A 46 -2.52 -17.69 -8.87
N GLY A 47 -2.16 -17.18 -7.69
CA GLY A 47 -2.50 -17.80 -6.41
C GLY A 47 -1.63 -19.01 -6.04
N PHE A 48 -0.60 -19.35 -6.81
CA PHE A 48 0.39 -20.36 -6.41
C PHE A 48 1.05 -19.99 -5.08
N LEU A 49 1.32 -18.69 -4.88
CA LEU A 49 1.74 -18.13 -3.59
C LEU A 49 0.57 -17.44 -2.87
N TRP A 50 -0.59 -18.10 -2.77
CA TRP A 50 -1.74 -17.57 -2.01
C TRP A 50 -1.37 -17.22 -0.56
N VAL A 51 -0.39 -17.91 0.03
CA VAL A 51 0.15 -17.63 1.36
C VAL A 51 0.74 -16.22 1.44
N ALA A 52 1.37 -15.70 0.37
CA ALA A 52 1.89 -14.34 0.33
C ALA A 52 0.75 -13.31 0.34
N THR A 53 -0.34 -13.57 -0.40
CA THR A 53 -1.55 -12.74 -0.37
C THR A 53 -2.16 -12.70 1.03
N ILE A 54 -2.26 -13.85 1.71
CA ILE A 54 -2.75 -13.91 3.09
C ILE A 54 -1.81 -13.20 4.05
N ALA A 55 -0.50 -13.39 3.93
CA ALA A 55 0.48 -12.68 4.75
C ALA A 55 0.34 -11.15 4.60
N ALA A 56 0.08 -10.65 3.39
CA ALA A 56 -0.21 -9.24 3.16
C ALA A 56 -1.48 -8.79 3.90
N VAL A 57 -2.57 -9.56 3.81
CA VAL A 57 -3.84 -9.25 4.49
C VAL A 57 -3.68 -9.27 6.01
N VAL A 58 -2.98 -10.27 6.55
CA VAL A 58 -2.67 -10.37 7.99
C VAL A 58 -1.84 -9.16 8.43
N LEU A 59 -0.80 -8.80 7.67
CA LEU A 59 0.01 -7.61 7.93
C LEU A 59 -0.86 -6.35 7.99
N MET A 60 -1.77 -6.18 7.03
CA MET A 60 -2.70 -5.04 6.99
C MET A 60 -3.64 -5.00 8.19
N TYR A 61 -4.15 -6.14 8.66
CA TYR A 61 -5.02 -6.20 9.85
C TYR A 61 -4.26 -5.92 11.14
N VAL A 62 -3.07 -6.50 11.31
CA VAL A 62 -2.23 -6.31 12.51
C VAL A 62 -1.73 -4.87 12.59
N LYS A 63 -1.31 -4.28 11.46
CA LYS A 63 -0.83 -2.88 11.40
C LYS A 63 -1.95 -1.85 11.23
N ARG A 64 -3.21 -2.27 11.19
CA ARG A 64 -4.34 -1.36 10.96
C ARG A 64 -4.45 -0.29 12.04
N SER A 65 -4.23 -0.66 13.31
CA SER A 65 -4.23 0.27 14.44
C SER A 65 -3.17 1.36 14.30
N ASP A 66 -1.99 1.00 13.81
CA ASP A 66 -0.84 1.91 13.64
C ASP A 66 -1.06 2.89 12.48
N THR A 67 -1.89 2.51 11.50
CA THR A 67 -2.25 3.36 10.36
C THR A 67 -3.49 4.22 10.59
N ALA A 68 -4.20 4.05 11.71
CA ALA A 68 -5.44 4.78 11.99
C ALA A 68 -5.20 6.30 12.06
N GLY A 69 -6.03 7.08 11.36
CA GLY A 69 -5.88 8.55 11.26
C GLY A 69 -4.85 9.03 10.23
N THR A 70 -4.24 8.12 9.45
CA THR A 70 -3.29 8.45 8.38
C THR A 70 -3.84 8.11 6.99
N LEU A 71 -3.19 8.63 5.94
CA LEU A 71 -3.47 8.32 4.54
C LEU A 71 -3.26 6.82 4.20
N TYR A 72 -2.49 6.09 5.01
CA TYR A 72 -2.22 4.66 4.83
C TYR A 72 -3.42 3.78 5.19
N ALA A 73 -4.30 4.20 6.11
CA ALA A 73 -5.51 3.46 6.45
C ALA A 73 -6.40 3.23 5.21
N GLN A 74 -6.53 4.24 4.35
CA GLN A 74 -7.32 4.14 3.12
C GLN A 74 -6.68 3.20 2.08
N HIS A 75 -5.34 3.10 2.06
CA HIS A 75 -4.64 2.15 1.20
C HIS A 75 -4.89 0.70 1.66
N PHE A 76 -4.89 0.46 2.97
CA PHE A 76 -5.19 -0.86 3.53
C PHE A 76 -6.65 -1.24 3.25
N ASP A 77 -7.59 -0.32 3.44
CA ASP A 77 -9.00 -0.56 3.12
C ASP A 77 -9.23 -0.81 1.62
N TRP A 78 -8.47 -0.17 0.71
CA TRP A 78 -8.50 -0.46 -0.72
C TRP A 78 -8.05 -1.88 -1.03
N LEU A 79 -6.89 -2.29 -0.50
CA LEU A 79 -6.36 -3.63 -0.69
C LEU A 79 -7.31 -4.70 -0.13
N LEU A 80 -7.85 -4.50 1.08
CA LEU A 80 -8.82 -5.41 1.68
C LEU A 80 -10.10 -5.54 0.82
N ARG A 81 -10.66 -4.44 0.32
CA ARG A 81 -11.83 -4.52 -0.57
C ARG A 81 -11.50 -5.27 -1.86
N THR A 82 -10.31 -5.07 -2.40
CA THR A 82 -9.87 -5.76 -3.61
C THR A 82 -9.75 -7.25 -3.37
N PHE A 83 -9.21 -7.67 -2.21
CA PHE A 83 -9.16 -9.06 -1.78
C PHE A 83 -10.55 -9.71 -1.66
N TRP A 84 -11.52 -9.06 -1.01
CA TRP A 84 -12.86 -9.62 -0.85
C TRP A 84 -13.59 -9.75 -2.19
N TRP A 85 -13.49 -8.73 -3.05
CA TRP A 85 -14.05 -8.78 -4.39
C TRP A 85 -13.39 -9.85 -5.25
N SER A 86 -12.07 -9.97 -5.17
CA SER A 86 -11.34 -10.95 -5.97
C SER A 86 -11.61 -12.38 -5.50
N LEU A 87 -11.80 -12.59 -4.19
CA LEU A 87 -12.25 -13.87 -3.64
C LEU A 87 -13.66 -14.23 -4.13
N LEU A 88 -14.59 -13.27 -4.19
CA LEU A 88 -15.92 -13.47 -4.74
C LEU A 88 -15.87 -13.86 -6.23
N TRP A 89 -15.13 -13.10 -7.04
CA TRP A 89 -14.99 -13.39 -8.47
C TRP A 89 -14.28 -14.72 -8.74
N LEU A 90 -13.27 -15.07 -7.94
CA LEU A 90 -12.63 -16.39 -8.02
C LEU A 90 -13.58 -17.51 -7.63
N ALA A 91 -14.41 -17.34 -6.58
CA ALA A 91 -15.41 -18.34 -6.20
C ALA A 91 -16.45 -18.56 -7.32
N ILE A 92 -16.94 -17.48 -7.93
CA ILE A 92 -17.85 -17.54 -9.10
C ILE A 92 -17.15 -18.26 -10.26
N SER A 93 -15.91 -17.89 -10.55
CA SER A 93 -15.13 -18.50 -11.63
C SER A 93 -14.86 -19.98 -11.39
N ALA A 94 -14.64 -20.40 -10.14
CA ALA A 94 -14.44 -21.79 -9.73
C ALA A 94 -15.71 -22.65 -9.86
N ILE A 95 -16.90 -22.04 -9.74
CA ILE A 95 -18.15 -22.73 -10.06
C ILE A 95 -18.30 -22.86 -11.59
N LEU A 96 -17.97 -21.79 -12.34
CA LEU A 96 -18.00 -21.80 -13.81
C LEU A 96 -16.94 -22.70 -14.46
N THR A 97 -15.85 -23.05 -13.76
CA THR A 97 -14.86 -24.00 -14.31
C THR A 97 -15.44 -25.41 -14.44
N LEU A 98 -16.50 -25.75 -13.69
CA LEU A 98 -17.22 -27.03 -13.85
C LEU A 98 -17.83 -27.20 -15.26
N ILE A 99 -18.11 -26.09 -15.95
CA ILE A 99 -18.59 -26.05 -17.34
C ILE A 99 -17.50 -25.59 -18.33
N ALA A 100 -16.22 -25.70 -17.95
CA ALA A 100 -15.01 -25.30 -18.70
C ALA A 100 -14.86 -23.81 -19.06
N ILE A 101 -15.86 -22.96 -18.79
CA ILE A 101 -15.83 -21.52 -19.13
C ILE A 101 -15.13 -20.68 -18.04
N GLY A 102 -15.02 -21.19 -16.82
CA GLY A 102 -14.49 -20.45 -15.67
C GLY A 102 -13.05 -19.95 -15.79
N TRP A 103 -12.23 -20.53 -16.67
CA TRP A 103 -10.85 -20.07 -16.92
C TRP A 103 -10.79 -18.61 -17.39
N ILE A 104 -11.75 -18.18 -18.20
CA ILE A 104 -11.86 -16.79 -18.65
C ILE A 104 -12.14 -15.87 -17.46
N GLY A 105 -13.02 -16.30 -16.55
CA GLY A 105 -13.34 -15.57 -15.32
C GLY A 105 -12.12 -15.38 -14.42
N VAL A 106 -11.27 -16.40 -14.29
CA VAL A 106 -10.02 -16.31 -13.52
C VAL A 106 -9.08 -15.26 -14.14
N VAL A 107 -8.85 -15.29 -15.45
CA VAL A 107 -7.97 -14.33 -16.13
C VAL A 107 -8.49 -12.90 -15.99
N ILE A 108 -9.79 -12.69 -16.19
CA ILE A 108 -10.44 -11.38 -16.01
C ILE A 108 -10.25 -10.90 -14.56
N THR A 109 -10.45 -11.78 -13.58
CA THR A 109 -10.28 -11.45 -12.16
C THR A 109 -8.85 -11.03 -11.85
N VAL A 110 -7.86 -11.79 -12.33
CA VAL A 110 -6.43 -11.47 -12.13
C VAL A 110 -6.08 -10.12 -12.78
N ALA A 111 -6.51 -9.88 -14.02
CA ALA A 111 -6.28 -8.61 -14.70
C ALA A 111 -6.92 -7.43 -13.96
N TRP A 112 -8.15 -7.60 -13.47
CA TRP A 112 -8.87 -6.60 -12.69
C TRP A 112 -8.18 -6.29 -11.36
N VAL A 113 -7.69 -7.32 -10.65
CA VAL A 113 -6.91 -7.14 -9.42
C VAL A 113 -5.60 -6.40 -9.71
N ALA A 114 -4.86 -6.80 -10.75
CA ALA A 114 -3.61 -6.15 -11.13
C ALA A 114 -3.82 -4.66 -11.42
N TYR A 115 -4.85 -4.31 -12.19
CA TYR A 115 -5.23 -2.92 -12.45
C TYR A 115 -5.50 -2.14 -11.14
N ARG A 116 -6.30 -2.71 -10.22
CA ARG A 116 -6.61 -2.09 -8.92
C ARG A 116 -5.36 -1.87 -8.06
N VAL A 117 -4.47 -2.86 -8.00
CA VAL A 117 -3.23 -2.81 -7.23
C VAL A 117 -2.29 -1.75 -7.79
N ILE A 118 -2.13 -1.67 -9.12
CA ILE A 118 -1.30 -0.65 -9.79
C ILE A 118 -1.83 0.75 -9.52
N ARG A 119 -3.16 0.95 -9.63
CA ARG A 119 -3.79 2.25 -9.34
C ARG A 119 -3.57 2.70 -7.89
N GLY A 120 -3.60 1.77 -6.94
CA GLY A 120 -3.31 2.05 -5.53
C GLY A 120 -1.87 2.32 -5.23
N TRP A 121 -0.98 1.60 -5.88
CA TRP A 121 0.43 1.83 -5.73
C TRP A 121 0.87 3.17 -6.34
N LEU A 122 0.27 3.57 -7.46
CA LEU A 122 0.55 4.88 -8.07
C LEU A 122 0.08 6.03 -7.17
N ALA A 123 -1.10 5.91 -6.55
CA ALA A 123 -1.60 6.90 -5.59
C ALA A 123 -0.66 7.06 -4.38
N LEU A 124 -0.13 5.94 -3.86
CA LEU A 124 0.86 5.94 -2.78
C LEU A 124 2.15 6.68 -3.18
N HIS A 125 2.62 6.49 -4.41
CA HIS A 125 3.80 7.18 -4.91
C HIS A 125 3.57 8.69 -5.03
N SER A 126 2.36 9.11 -5.39
CA SER A 126 1.93 10.50 -5.44
C SER A 126 1.57 11.10 -4.06
N GLY A 127 1.59 10.32 -2.99
CA GLY A 127 1.18 10.78 -1.65
C GLY A 127 -0.30 11.10 -1.55
N THR A 128 -1.12 10.57 -2.46
CA THR A 128 -2.56 10.80 -2.53
C THR A 128 -3.33 9.56 -2.14
N VAL A 129 -4.60 9.73 -1.79
CA VAL A 129 -5.47 8.61 -1.45
C VAL A 129 -5.95 7.90 -2.71
N PRO A 130 -6.24 6.60 -2.61
CA PRO A 130 -7.02 5.86 -3.58
C PRO A 130 -8.29 6.61 -3.95
N SER A 131 -8.46 7.02 -5.21
CA SER A 131 -9.72 7.63 -5.61
C SER A 131 -10.84 6.59 -5.58
N THR A 132 -11.63 6.62 -4.51
CA THR A 132 -12.95 5.98 -4.47
C THR A 132 -13.89 6.91 -5.23
N TRP A 133 -13.98 6.73 -6.55
CA TRP A 133 -14.95 7.33 -7.50
C TRP A 133 -15.63 8.65 -7.04
N HIS A 134 -15.21 9.77 -7.61
CA HIS A 134 -16.02 10.99 -7.69
C HIS A 134 -16.82 10.99 -8.99
#